data_AF-A0A9E4D1F0-F1
#
_entry.id   AF-A0A9E4D1F0-F1
#
_cell.length_a   1.000
_cell.length_b   1.000
_cell.length_c   1.000
_cell.angle_alpha   90.00
_cell.angle_beta   90.00
_cell.angle_gamma   90.00
#
_symmetry.space_group_name_H-M   'P 1'
#
loop_
_entity.id
_entity.type
_entity.pdbx_description
1 polymer ?
#
loop_
_entity_poly.entity_id
_entity_poly.type
_entity_poly.pdbx_seq_one_letter_code
_entity_poly.pdbx_strand_id
1 'polypeptide(L)'
;MSLWTPDGEHEVPGDAAGQPTEPELTAAQAEALEEELARAQAQLVAAPVEQVVANHVMGLFELAALHLRTGSLDKARLPIDAMGLLVDNLGDRLAEHQTLAAALTQLRMAYVEVSTAMNEAEDP
;
A
#
# COMPACT_ATOMS: atom_id res chain seq x y z
N MET A 1 25.99 -9.17 -11.28
CA MET A 1 24.68 -9.49 -10.68
C MET A 1 23.71 -8.52 -11.33
N SER A 2 22.80 -8.99 -12.18
CA SER A 2 21.90 -8.11 -12.94
C SER A 2 20.98 -7.37 -11.99
N LEU A 3 21.01 -6.04 -12.06
CA LEU A 3 20.07 -5.18 -11.35
C LEU A 3 18.95 -4.86 -12.35
N TRP A 4 17.74 -5.34 -12.05
CA TRP A 4 16.58 -5.02 -12.87
C TRP A 4 16.20 -3.55 -12.65
N THR A 5 16.27 -2.75 -13.72
CA THR A 5 15.56 -1.47 -13.81
C THR A 5 14.41 -1.62 -14.81
N PRO A 6 13.31 -0.86 -14.67
CA PRO A 6 12.10 -1.04 -15.49
C PRO A 6 12.32 -0.92 -17.01
N ASP A 7 13.45 -0.37 -17.47
CA ASP A 7 13.84 -0.19 -18.87
C ASP A 7 14.83 -1.26 -19.42
N GLY A 8 15.21 -2.29 -18.64
CA GLY A 8 16.06 -3.40 -19.10
C GLY A 8 17.23 -3.76 -18.16
N GLU A 9 17.83 -4.95 -18.33
CA GLU A 9 18.93 -5.42 -17.47
C GLU A 9 20.24 -4.66 -17.75
N HIS A 10 20.75 -3.94 -16.75
CA HIS A 10 22.09 -3.37 -16.78
C HIS A 10 23.08 -4.31 -16.06
N GLU A 11 24.08 -4.81 -16.78
CA GLU A 11 25.23 -5.48 -16.17
C GLU A 11 26.09 -4.46 -15.43
N VAL A 12 26.22 -4.64 -14.11
CA VAL A 12 27.13 -3.85 -13.28
C VAL A 12 28.56 -4.35 -13.52
N PRO A 13 29.51 -3.52 -14.01
CA PRO A 13 30.90 -3.92 -14.17
C PRO A 13 31.50 -4.23 -12.79
N GLY A 14 31.91 -5.49 -12.59
CA GLY A 14 32.66 -5.89 -11.42
C GLY A 14 34.14 -5.59 -11.62
N ASP A 15 34.68 -4.62 -10.87
CA ASP A 15 35.80 -4.90 -9.96
C ASP A 15 36.06 -3.74 -8.97
N ALA A 16 36.19 -4.12 -7.69
CA ALA A 16 36.86 -3.43 -6.58
C ALA A 16 36.69 -1.91 -6.40
N ALA A 17 35.71 -1.53 -5.57
CA ALA A 17 35.61 -0.33 -4.70
C ALA A 17 34.26 0.38 -4.87
N GLY A 18 33.28 -0.01 -4.05
CA GLY A 18 31.97 0.61 -4.07
C GLY A 18 30.92 -0.29 -3.46
N GLN A 19 31.07 -0.61 -2.18
CA GLN A 19 29.87 -0.86 -1.38
C GLN A 19 29.00 0.40 -1.53
N PRO A 20 27.68 0.27 -1.75
CA PRO A 20 26.80 1.42 -1.59
C PRO A 20 26.98 1.89 -0.14
N THR A 21 27.78 2.93 0.07
CA THR A 21 27.89 3.57 1.36
C THR A 21 26.52 4.19 1.59
N GLU A 22 25.70 3.55 2.42
CA GLU A 22 24.61 4.25 3.07
C GLU A 22 25.20 5.54 3.66
N PRO A 23 24.62 6.72 3.37
CA PRO A 23 25.20 7.96 3.85
C PRO A 23 25.30 7.89 5.38
N GLU A 24 26.51 7.93 5.93
CA GLU A 24 26.72 7.97 7.37
C GLU A 24 26.10 9.27 7.91
N LEU A 25 25.07 9.13 8.74
CA LEU A 25 24.45 10.27 9.41
C LEU A 25 25.47 10.88 10.39
N THR A 26 25.64 12.19 10.35
CA THR A 26 26.37 12.90 11.42
C THR A 26 25.60 12.76 12.74
N ALA A 27 26.29 12.89 13.89
CA ALA A 27 25.65 12.83 15.21
C ALA A 27 24.46 13.81 15.34
N ALA A 28 24.60 15.01 14.77
CA ALA A 28 23.53 16.02 14.77
C ALA A 28 22.33 15.61 13.87
N GLN A 29 22.56 14.93 12.75
CA GLN A 29 21.49 14.41 11.90
C GLN A 29 20.76 13.22 12.54
N ALA A 30 21.50 12.34 13.23
CA ALA A 30 20.91 11.25 13.98
C ALA A 30 19.99 11.75 15.11
N GLU A 31 20.45 12.73 15.90
CA GLU A 31 19.65 13.36 16.96
C GLU A 31 18.40 14.05 16.40
N ALA A 32 18.51 14.77 15.28
CA ALA A 32 17.37 15.40 14.64
C ALA A 32 16.32 14.38 14.13
N LEU A 33 16.78 13.26 13.55
CA LEU A 33 15.91 12.17 13.10
C LEU A 33 15.21 11.50 14.30
N GLU A 34 15.92 11.26 15.39
CA GLU A 34 15.34 10.72 16.62
C GLU A 34 14.25 11.63 17.18
N GLU A 35 14.48 12.95 17.22
CA GLU A 35 13.48 13.92 17.67
C GLU A 35 12.23 13.93 16.77
N GLU A 36 12.43 13.86 15.44
CA GLU A 36 11.33 13.78 14.48
C GLU A 36 10.50 12.51 14.66
N LEU A 37 11.16 11.36 14.81
CA LEU A 37 10.48 10.08 15.07
C LEU A 37 9.72 10.10 16.39
N ALA A 38 10.30 10.64 17.46
CA ALA A 38 9.64 10.79 18.75
C ALA A 38 8.40 11.68 18.65
N ARG A 39 8.49 12.78 17.90
CA ARG A 39 7.36 13.69 17.64
C ARG A 39 6.25 13.00 16.85
N ALA A 40 6.60 12.25 15.81
CA ALA A 40 5.63 11.50 15.01
C ALA A 40 4.92 10.42 15.84
N GLN A 41 5.67 9.68 16.67
CA GLN A 41 5.09 8.69 17.59
C GLN A 41 4.13 9.33 18.60
N ALA A 42 4.50 10.47 19.18
CA ALA A 42 3.63 11.19 20.12
C ALA A 42 2.32 11.64 19.46
N GLN A 43 2.38 12.10 18.21
CA GLN A 43 1.19 12.46 17.44
C GLN A 43 0.30 11.24 17.15
N LEU A 44 0.89 10.10 16.77
CA LEU A 44 0.15 8.86 16.52
C LEU A 44 -0.55 8.34 17.78
N VAL A 45 0.11 8.40 18.93
CA VAL A 45 -0.47 7.99 20.23
C VAL A 45 -1.60 8.93 20.66
N ALA A 46 -1.51 10.22 20.30
CA ALA A 46 -2.55 11.21 20.61
C ALA A 46 -3.77 11.13 19.68
N ALA A 47 -3.63 10.52 18.49
CA ALA A 47 -4.71 10.40 17.52
C ALA A 47 -5.79 9.38 17.97
N PRO A 48 -7.08 9.60 17.65
CA PRO A 48 -8.11 8.61 17.90
C PRO A 48 -7.83 7.30 17.15
N VAL A 49 -7.81 6.18 17.88
CA VAL A 49 -7.39 4.88 17.34
C VAL A 49 -8.29 4.44 16.18
N GLU A 50 -9.59 4.69 16.28
CA GLU A 50 -10.58 4.40 15.24
C GLU A 50 -10.29 5.14 13.92
N GLN A 51 -9.74 6.36 13.99
CA GLN A 51 -9.36 7.14 12.80
C GLN A 51 -8.06 6.62 12.20
N VAL A 52 -7.07 6.27 13.04
CA VAL A 52 -5.81 5.67 12.57
C VAL A 52 -6.08 4.35 11.84
N VAL A 53 -6.92 3.49 12.42
CA VAL A 53 -7.32 2.23 11.79
C VAL A 53 -8.10 2.48 10.49
N ALA A 54 -9.06 3.42 10.48
CA ALA A 54 -9.80 3.80 9.26
C ALA A 54 -8.86 4.29 8.15
N ASN A 55 -7.84 5.08 8.50
CA ASN A 55 -6.82 5.52 7.56
C ASN A 55 -6.04 4.33 6.95
N HIS A 56 -5.75 3.29 7.73
CA HIS A 56 -5.12 2.07 7.21
C HIS A 56 -6.05 1.26 6.30
N VAL A 57 -7.35 1.23 6.59
CA VAL A 57 -8.35 0.65 5.69
C VAL A 57 -8.41 1.41 4.37
N MET A 58 -8.30 2.74 4.40
CA MET A 58 -8.20 3.55 3.18
C MET A 58 -6.96 3.19 2.34
N GLY A 59 -5.82 2.93 2.98
CA GLY A 59 -4.62 2.45 2.28
C GLY A 59 -4.85 1.12 1.53
N LEU A 60 -5.65 0.20 2.09
CA LEU A 60 -6.05 -1.03 1.39
C LEU A 60 -6.93 -0.72 0.17
N PHE A 61 -7.84 0.25 0.30
CA PHE A 61 -8.65 0.70 -0.82
C PHE A 61 -7.80 1.23 -1.98
N GLU A 62 -6.85 2.11 -1.68
CA GLU A 62 -5.96 2.71 -2.68
C GLU A 62 -5.11 1.66 -3.38
N LEU A 63 -4.57 0.70 -2.62
CA LEU A 63 -3.77 -0.39 -3.15
C LEU A 63 -4.58 -1.30 -4.08
N ALA A 64 -5.80 -1.67 -3.68
CA ALA A 64 -6.72 -2.43 -4.54
C ALA A 64 -7.03 -1.67 -5.84
N ALA A 65 -7.36 -0.38 -5.73
CA ALA A 65 -7.71 0.45 -6.87
C ALA A 65 -6.53 0.61 -7.86
N LEU A 66 -5.29 0.74 -7.37
CA LEU A 66 -4.09 0.77 -8.20
C LEU A 66 -3.94 -0.53 -9.01
N HIS A 67 -4.09 -1.69 -8.37
CA HIS A 67 -3.97 -2.97 -9.06
C HIS A 67 -5.08 -3.21 -10.08
N LEU A 68 -6.33 -2.84 -9.76
CA LEU A 68 -7.44 -2.91 -10.70
C LEU A 68 -7.19 -2.08 -11.96
N ARG A 69 -6.66 -0.85 -11.83
CA ARG A 69 -6.31 0.00 -12.98
C ARG A 69 -5.25 -0.62 -13.90
N THR A 70 -4.38 -1.46 -13.36
CA THR A 70 -3.36 -2.19 -14.14
C THR A 70 -3.84 -3.53 -14.68
N GLY A 71 -5.12 -3.91 -14.44
CA GLY A 71 -5.66 -5.22 -14.83
C GLY A 71 -5.13 -6.41 -14.00
N SER A 72 -4.47 -6.16 -12.86
CA SER A 72 -3.89 -7.22 -12.03
C SER A 72 -4.89 -7.73 -10.98
N LEU A 73 -5.83 -8.59 -11.38
CA LEU A 73 -6.88 -9.11 -10.50
C LEU A 73 -6.32 -9.87 -9.29
N ASP A 74 -5.34 -10.76 -9.50
CA ASP A 74 -4.73 -11.54 -8.41
C ASP A 74 -4.14 -10.65 -7.31
N LYS A 75 -3.53 -9.52 -7.71
CA LYS A 75 -2.94 -8.54 -6.79
C LYS A 75 -3.98 -7.64 -6.14
N ALA A 76 -5.07 -7.33 -6.84
CA ALA A 76 -6.17 -6.54 -6.30
C ALA A 76 -7.00 -7.32 -5.27
N ARG A 77 -7.06 -8.65 -5.37
CA ARG A 77 -7.89 -9.49 -4.52
C ARG A 77 -7.54 -9.39 -3.04
N LEU A 78 -6.26 -9.54 -2.69
CA LEU A 78 -5.81 -9.53 -1.29
C LEU A 78 -6.21 -8.25 -0.53
N PRO A 79 -5.95 -7.03 -1.02
CA PRO A 79 -6.38 -5.81 -0.32
C PRO A 79 -7.91 -5.65 -0.27
N ILE A 80 -8.67 -6.12 -1.26
CA ILE A 80 -10.15 -6.12 -1.22
C ILE A 80 -10.66 -7.05 -0.12
N ASP A 81 -10.11 -8.26 -0.02
CA ASP A 81 -10.48 -9.24 1.00
C ASP A 81 -10.12 -8.73 2.41
N ALA A 82 -8.91 -8.16 2.57
CA ALA A 82 -8.48 -7.58 3.83
C ALA A 82 -9.37 -6.39 4.26
N MET A 83 -9.71 -5.49 3.33
CA MET A 83 -10.64 -4.40 3.59
C MET A 83 -12.01 -4.94 4.01
N GLY A 84 -12.51 -5.99 3.33
CA GLY A 84 -13.76 -6.66 3.68
C GLY A 84 -13.76 -7.22 5.09
N LEU A 85 -12.72 -7.95 5.48
CA LEU A 85 -12.59 -8.49 6.84
C LEU A 85 -12.62 -7.39 7.90
N LEU A 86 -11.98 -6.24 7.66
CA LEU A 86 -11.96 -5.14 8.62
C LEU A 86 -13.31 -4.43 8.70
N VAL A 87 -13.88 -4.04 7.56
CA VAL A 87 -15.15 -3.31 7.50
C VAL A 87 -16.30 -4.17 8.04
N ASP A 88 -16.44 -5.40 7.55
CA ASP A 88 -17.57 -6.27 7.88
C ASP A 88 -17.56 -6.70 9.37
N ASN A 89 -16.38 -6.82 10.00
CA ASN A 89 -16.27 -7.28 11.40
C ASN A 89 -16.12 -6.16 12.43
N LEU A 90 -15.59 -4.99 12.06
CA LEU A 90 -15.41 -3.89 13.01
C LEU A 90 -16.67 -3.03 13.15
N GLY A 91 -17.47 -2.88 12.08
CA GLY A 91 -18.71 -2.11 12.13
C GLY A 91 -18.51 -0.70 12.68
N ASP A 92 -19.38 -0.28 13.59
CA ASP A 92 -19.37 1.05 14.23
C ASP A 92 -18.10 1.36 15.06
N ARG A 93 -17.22 0.37 15.31
CA ARG A 93 -15.91 0.63 15.95
C ARG A 93 -14.92 1.30 15.01
N LEU A 94 -15.18 1.25 13.70
CA LEU A 94 -14.36 1.87 12.67
C LEU A 94 -14.89 3.27 12.37
N ALA A 95 -14.01 4.27 12.39
CA ALA A 95 -14.40 5.62 11.99
C ALA A 95 -14.91 5.61 10.55
N GLU A 96 -16.01 6.33 10.29
CA GLU A 96 -16.62 6.44 8.96
C GLU A 96 -17.01 5.08 8.32
N HIS A 97 -17.39 4.10 9.14
CA HIS A 97 -17.72 2.75 8.69
C HIS A 97 -18.64 2.70 7.45
N GLN A 98 -19.69 3.53 7.39
CA GLN A 98 -20.60 3.55 6.22
C GLN A 98 -19.92 4.02 4.93
N THR A 99 -19.02 5.01 5.03
CA THR A 99 -18.22 5.48 3.88
C THR A 99 -17.30 4.38 3.39
N LEU A 100 -16.64 3.68 4.31
CA LEU A 100 -15.73 2.57 3.98
C LEU A 100 -16.48 1.36 3.39
N ALA A 101 -17.67 1.03 3.91
CA ALA A 101 -18.52 -0.01 3.35
C ALA A 101 -18.99 0.32 1.92
N ALA A 102 -19.35 1.59 1.67
CA ALA A 102 -19.68 2.05 0.33
C ALA A 102 -18.47 1.97 -0.61
N ALA A 103 -17.28 2.36 -0.16
CA ALA A 103 -16.04 2.27 -0.94
C ALA A 103 -15.66 0.82 -1.27
N LEU A 104 -15.79 -0.10 -0.31
CA LEU A 104 -15.57 -1.53 -0.53
C LEU A 104 -16.54 -2.10 -1.57
N THR A 105 -17.80 -1.68 -1.54
CA THR A 105 -18.80 -2.09 -2.54
C THR A 105 -18.38 -1.65 -3.94
N GLN A 106 -17.89 -0.42 -4.09
CA GLN A 106 -17.39 0.09 -5.38
C GLN A 106 -16.17 -0.71 -5.88
N LEU A 107 -15.22 -1.04 -4.99
CA LEU A 107 -14.09 -1.90 -5.36
C LEU A 107 -14.50 -3.29 -5.84
N ARG A 108 -15.45 -3.92 -5.13
CA ARG A 108 -15.94 -5.25 -5.50
C ARG A 108 -16.63 -5.23 -6.88
N MET A 109 -17.39 -4.18 -7.20
CA MET A 109 -17.97 -4.01 -8.54
C MET A 109 -16.89 -3.84 -9.61
N ALA A 110 -15.92 -2.94 -9.38
CA ALA A 110 -14.82 -2.72 -10.31
C ALA A 110 -13.99 -3.99 -10.56
N TYR A 111 -13.78 -4.82 -9.52
CA TYR A 111 -13.13 -6.12 -9.66
C TYR A 111 -13.89 -7.06 -10.61
N VAL A 112 -15.21 -7.15 -10.47
CA VAL A 112 -16.05 -8.00 -11.34
C VAL A 112 -16.07 -7.49 -12.77
N GLU A 113 -16.15 -6.17 -12.98
CA GLU A 113 -16.09 -5.56 -14.31
C GLU A 113 -14.77 -5.88 -15.02
N VAL A 114 -13.63 -5.69 -14.33
CA VAL A 114 -12.31 -6.03 -14.88
C VAL A 114 -12.19 -7.53 -15.13
N SER A 115 -12.68 -8.37 -14.21
CA SER A 115 -12.68 -9.83 -14.40
C SER A 115 -13.48 -10.28 -15.60
N THR A 116 -14.63 -9.66 -15.85
CA THR A 116 -15.47 -9.98 -17.00
C THR A 116 -14.77 -9.56 -18.29
N ALA A 117 -14.23 -8.34 -18.34
CA ALA A 117 -13.53 -7.82 -19.51
C ALA A 117 -12.29 -8.65 -19.88
N MET A 118 -11.56 -9.17 -18.88
CA MET A 118 -10.41 -10.06 -19.12
C MET A 118 -10.83 -11.41 -19.67
N ASN A 119 -11.90 -12.02 -19.12
CA ASN A 119 -12.42 -13.29 -19.61
C ASN A 119 -12.94 -13.18 -21.05
N GLU A 120 -13.62 -12.09 -21.40
CA GLU A 120 -14.10 -11.82 -22.77
C GLU A 120 -12.95 -11.61 -23.76
N ALA A 121 -11.80 -11.10 -23.30
CA ALA A 121 -10.62 -10.94 -24.14
C ALA A 121 -9.86 -12.26 -24.39
N GLU A 122 -10.05 -13.27 -23.54
CA GLU A 122 -9.42 -14.60 -23.65
C GLU A 122 -10.23 -15.60 -24.50
N ASP A 123 -11.52 -15.37 -24.74
CA ASP A 123 -12.42 -16.26 -25.50
C ASP A 123 -12.93 -15.59 -26.80
N PRO A 124 -12.25 -15.78 -27.95
CA PRO A 124 -12.53 -15.07 -29.21
C PRO A 124 -13.74 -15.59 -30.03
#